data_AF-A0A5Y4FQ62-F1
#
_entry.id   AF-A0A5Y4FQ62-F1
#
_cell.length_a   1.000
_cell.length_b   1.000
_cell.length_c   1.000
_cell.angle_alpha   90.00
_cell.angle_beta   90.00
_cell.angle_gamma   90.00
#
_symmetry.space_group_name_H-M   'P 1'
#
loop_
_entity.id
_entity.type
_entity.pdbx_description
1 polymer ?
#
loop_
_entity_poly.entity_id
_entity_poly.type
_entity_poly.pdbx_seq_one_letter_code
_entity_poly.pdbx_strand_id
1 'polypeptide(L)'
;MKKTILLFILASGLSMAHAGEYIKRNGALSLSQGSGAVEFNINASHGNASGVCNMEGIAESVGAGAGQRNRWVYSDSSSACVAVISELKDGSVNVMTRSCENYCGVSAVGSMDGKYKKK
;
A
#
# COMPACT_ATOMS: atom_id res chain seq x y z
N MET A 1 -5.29 60.59 4.09
CA MET A 1 -5.57 59.38 3.28
C MET A 1 -4.68 58.25 3.77
N LYS A 2 -5.19 57.28 4.54
CA LYS A 2 -4.42 56.11 5.01
C LYS A 2 -4.86 54.90 4.19
N LYS A 3 -3.94 54.36 3.38
CA LYS A 3 -4.13 53.11 2.63
C LYS A 3 -3.78 51.94 3.55
N THR A 4 -4.78 51.29 4.12
CA THR A 4 -4.60 50.01 4.82
C THR A 4 -4.65 48.88 3.79
N ILE A 5 -3.49 48.32 3.47
CA ILE A 5 -3.36 47.12 2.64
C ILE A 5 -3.64 45.91 3.54
N LEU A 6 -4.77 45.24 3.35
CA LEU A 6 -5.04 43.93 3.97
C LEU A 6 -4.23 42.86 3.22
N LEU A 7 -3.28 42.24 3.91
CA LEU A 7 -2.55 41.07 3.43
C LEU A 7 -3.41 39.82 3.67
N PHE A 8 -3.99 39.25 2.62
CA PHE A 8 -4.62 37.93 2.68
C PHE A 8 -3.52 36.86 2.65
N ILE A 9 -3.17 36.32 3.82
CA ILE A 9 -2.31 35.14 3.91
C ILE A 9 -3.22 33.93 3.63
N LEU A 10 -3.16 33.40 2.40
CA LEU A 10 -3.75 32.11 2.07
C LEU A 10 -2.95 31.02 2.78
N ALA A 11 -3.38 30.63 3.98
CA ALA A 11 -2.93 29.39 4.60
C ALA A 11 -3.60 28.22 3.85
N SER A 12 -3.03 27.84 2.71
CA SER A 12 -3.39 26.60 2.02
C SER A 12 -2.98 25.44 2.93
N GLY A 13 -3.95 24.88 3.66
CA GLY A 13 -3.78 23.65 4.41
C GLY A 13 -3.49 22.51 3.44
N LEU A 14 -2.21 22.20 3.24
CA LEU A 14 -1.81 20.93 2.63
C LEU A 14 -2.30 19.83 3.57
N SER A 15 -3.40 19.17 3.20
CA SER A 15 -3.74 17.88 3.79
C SER A 15 -2.62 16.94 3.38
N MET A 16 -1.65 16.76 4.27
CA MET A 16 -0.68 15.68 4.16
C MET A 16 -1.48 14.39 4.25
N ALA A 17 -1.84 13.81 3.10
CA ALA A 17 -2.31 12.43 3.05
C ALA A 17 -1.18 11.58 3.64
N HIS A 18 -1.31 11.23 4.91
CA HIS A 18 -0.29 10.46 5.60
C HIS A 18 -0.37 9.02 5.09
N ALA A 19 0.64 8.60 4.33
CA ALA A 19 0.81 7.20 4.00
C ALA A 19 1.09 6.40 5.29
N GLY A 20 0.34 5.33 5.51
CA GLY A 20 0.61 4.36 6.55
C GLY A 20 1.80 3.50 6.16
N GLU A 21 2.84 3.48 6.99
CA GLU A 21 4.03 2.65 6.78
C GLU A 21 3.97 1.37 7.61
N TYR A 22 4.25 0.24 6.98
CA TYR A 22 4.20 -1.08 7.57
C TYR A 22 5.41 -1.91 7.17
N ILE A 23 5.89 -2.76 8.08
CA ILE A 23 7.07 -3.59 7.89
C ILE A 23 6.81 -5.04 8.28
N LYS A 24 7.46 -5.95 7.57
CA LYS A 24 7.71 -7.32 8.03
C LYS A 24 9.20 -7.62 7.88
N ARG A 25 9.63 -8.81 8.28
CA ARG A 25 11.00 -9.26 7.96
C ARG A 25 11.19 -9.22 6.43
N ASN A 26 12.23 -8.49 5.99
CA ASN A 26 12.60 -8.31 4.59
C ASN A 26 11.47 -7.75 3.70
N GLY A 27 10.59 -6.91 4.26
CA GLY A 27 9.60 -6.20 3.45
C GLY A 27 9.07 -4.93 4.08
N ALA A 28 8.77 -3.94 3.24
CA ALA A 28 8.13 -2.69 3.59
C ALA A 28 6.91 -2.47 2.69
N LEU A 29 5.86 -1.89 3.26
CA LEU A 29 4.60 -1.55 2.60
C LEU A 29 4.20 -0.14 3.02
N SER A 30 3.90 0.70 2.04
CA SER A 30 3.28 2.01 2.23
C SER A 30 1.86 1.99 1.68
N LEU A 31 0.91 2.60 2.39
CA LEU A 31 -0.50 2.73 2.00
C LEU A 31 -0.97 4.18 2.13
N SER A 32 -1.26 4.84 1.01
CA SER A 32 -1.87 6.17 0.98
C SER A 32 -3.36 6.01 0.65
N GLN A 33 -4.22 6.32 1.62
CA GLN A 33 -5.67 6.17 1.44
C GLN A 33 -6.22 7.25 0.52
N GLY A 34 -6.93 6.82 -0.53
CA GLY A 34 -7.76 7.66 -1.38
C GLY A 34 -9.26 7.41 -1.14
N SER A 35 -10.12 8.12 -1.87
CA SER A 35 -11.56 7.87 -1.84
C SER A 35 -11.91 6.56 -2.58
N GLY A 36 -12.10 5.47 -1.84
CA GLY A 36 -12.54 4.19 -2.39
C GLY A 36 -11.44 3.30 -2.97
N ALA A 37 -10.18 3.75 -2.95
CA ALA A 37 -9.01 2.98 -3.36
C ALA A 37 -7.83 3.29 -2.42
N VAL A 38 -6.77 2.49 -2.51
CA VAL A 38 -5.52 2.76 -1.80
C VAL A 38 -4.38 2.75 -2.80
N GLU A 39 -3.59 3.82 -2.80
CA GLU A 39 -2.28 3.80 -3.46
C GLU A 39 -1.32 3.04 -2.55
N PHE A 40 -0.61 2.06 -3.11
CA PHE A 40 0.33 1.25 -2.36
C PHE A 40 1.68 1.18 -3.05
N ASN A 41 2.70 0.97 -2.23
CA ASN A 41 4.03 0.55 -2.68
C ASN A 41 4.55 -0.52 -1.72
N ILE A 42 4.97 -1.67 -2.26
CA ILE A 42 5.52 -2.79 -1.52
C ILE A 42 6.85 -3.20 -2.11
N ASN A 43 7.85 -3.34 -1.25
CA ASN A 43 9.15 -3.92 -1.58
C ASN A 43 9.38 -5.07 -0.60
N ALA A 44 9.58 -6.27 -1.12
CA ALA A 44 9.84 -7.44 -0.29
C ALA A 44 10.81 -8.43 -0.94
N SER A 45 11.46 -9.24 -0.11
CA SER A 45 12.32 -10.35 -0.54
C SER A 45 12.17 -11.55 0.39
N HIS A 46 12.70 -12.70 -0.02
CA HIS A 46 12.76 -13.89 0.82
C HIS A 46 13.72 -13.69 2.02
N GLY A 47 13.69 -14.61 2.99
CA GLY A 47 14.42 -14.51 4.27
C GLY A 47 15.94 -14.31 4.16
N ASN A 48 16.54 -14.70 3.05
CA ASN A 48 17.95 -14.56 2.67
C ASN A 48 18.23 -13.31 1.81
N ALA A 49 17.27 -12.39 1.68
CA ALA A 49 17.30 -11.21 0.83
C ALA A 49 17.39 -11.50 -0.69
N SER A 50 17.15 -12.75 -1.14
CA SER A 50 17.00 -13.05 -2.57
C SER A 50 15.55 -12.86 -3.03
N GLY A 51 15.34 -12.78 -4.35
CA GLY A 51 13.99 -12.69 -4.93
C GLY A 51 13.28 -11.42 -4.49
N VAL A 52 13.93 -10.28 -4.72
CA VAL A 52 13.35 -8.95 -4.47
C VAL A 52 12.22 -8.73 -5.48
N CYS A 53 11.04 -8.38 -5.00
CA CYS A 53 9.95 -7.87 -5.81
C CYS A 53 9.48 -6.51 -5.29
N ASN A 54 9.29 -5.59 -6.22
CA ASN A 54 8.73 -4.27 -5.97
C ASN A 54 7.42 -4.17 -6.75
N MET A 55 6.35 -3.76 -6.08
CA MET A 55 5.05 -3.56 -6.70
C MET A 55 4.42 -2.29 -6.16
N GLU A 56 3.89 -1.48 -7.06
CA GLU A 56 3.21 -0.24 -6.73
C GLU A 56 1.99 -0.09 -7.64
N GLY A 57 1.01 0.67 -7.17
CA GLY A 57 -0.19 0.95 -7.95
C GLY A 57 -1.37 1.35 -7.09
N ILE A 58 -2.55 1.28 -7.70
CA ILE A 58 -3.82 1.59 -7.05
C ILE A 58 -4.57 0.27 -6.86
N ALA A 59 -4.90 -0.07 -5.62
CA ALA A 59 -5.72 -1.21 -5.28
C ALA A 59 -7.15 -0.76 -4.96
N GLU A 60 -8.12 -1.37 -5.63
CA GLU A 60 -9.53 -1.02 -5.53
C GLU A 60 -10.15 -1.61 -4.26
N SER A 61 -11.04 -0.85 -3.60
CA SER A 61 -11.72 -1.35 -2.41
C SER A 61 -12.68 -2.47 -2.75
N VAL A 62 -12.68 -3.50 -1.92
CA VAL A 62 -13.62 -4.62 -1.96
C VAL A 62 -14.24 -4.83 -0.58
N GLY A 63 -15.32 -5.60 -0.49
CA GLY A 63 -15.94 -5.93 0.78
C GLY A 63 -14.94 -6.51 1.79
N ALA A 64 -14.79 -5.85 2.94
CA ALA A 64 -13.94 -6.31 4.03
C ALA A 64 -14.49 -7.61 4.62
N GLY A 65 -13.61 -8.60 4.83
CA GLY A 65 -13.96 -9.87 5.47
C GLY A 65 -14.02 -9.78 7.00
N ALA A 66 -14.35 -10.89 7.64
CA ALA A 66 -14.32 -10.99 9.10
C ALA A 66 -12.93 -10.63 9.65
N GLY A 67 -12.88 -9.73 10.65
CA GLY A 67 -11.64 -9.29 11.28
C GLY A 67 -10.85 -8.21 10.51
N GLN A 68 -11.33 -7.79 9.34
CA GLN A 68 -10.71 -6.75 8.52
C GLN A 68 -11.43 -5.40 8.74
N ARG A 69 -10.67 -4.31 8.70
CA ARG A 69 -11.17 -2.93 8.64
C ARG A 69 -11.42 -2.53 7.19
N ASN A 70 -10.43 -2.79 6.36
CA ASN A 70 -10.43 -2.48 4.94
C ASN A 70 -9.84 -3.65 4.16
N ARG A 71 -10.25 -3.79 2.90
CA ARG A 71 -9.68 -4.76 1.98
C ARG A 71 -9.63 -4.14 0.59
N TRP A 72 -8.48 -4.30 -0.06
CA TRP A 72 -8.25 -3.82 -1.41
C TRP A 72 -7.65 -4.92 -2.29
N VAL A 73 -7.88 -4.82 -3.60
CA VAL A 73 -7.34 -5.75 -4.60
C VAL A 73 -6.68 -4.95 -5.71
N TYR A 74 -5.43 -5.26 -5.95
CA TYR A 74 -4.70 -4.87 -7.15
C TYR A 74 -4.67 -6.05 -8.12
N SER A 75 -4.84 -5.76 -9.41
CA SER A 75 -4.73 -6.75 -10.48
C SER A 75 -3.98 -6.13 -11.64
N ASP A 76 -2.87 -6.76 -12.04
CA ASP A 76 -2.17 -6.43 -13.28
C ASP A 76 -2.60 -7.41 -14.38
N SER A 77 -3.26 -6.87 -15.41
CA SER A 77 -3.75 -7.67 -16.54
C SER A 77 -2.62 -8.23 -17.41
N SER A 78 -1.44 -7.59 -17.42
CA SER A 78 -0.34 -8.00 -18.29
C SER A 78 0.39 -9.25 -17.80
N SER A 79 0.53 -9.39 -16.48
CA SER A 79 1.18 -10.53 -15.82
C SER A 79 0.19 -11.53 -15.19
N ALA A 80 -1.09 -11.18 -15.13
CA ALA A 80 -2.14 -11.85 -14.34
C ALA A 80 -1.89 -11.83 -12.81
N CYS A 81 -0.97 -11.00 -12.34
CA CYS A 81 -0.63 -10.88 -10.92
C CYS A 81 -1.76 -10.17 -10.16
N VAL A 82 -2.17 -10.76 -9.05
CA VAL A 82 -3.17 -10.20 -8.14
C VAL A 82 -2.57 -10.07 -6.75
N ALA A 83 -2.71 -8.90 -6.14
CA ALA A 83 -2.35 -8.64 -4.76
C ALA A 83 -3.58 -8.24 -3.94
N VAL A 84 -3.84 -8.95 -2.85
CA VAL A 84 -4.91 -8.66 -1.89
C VAL A 84 -4.28 -8.03 -0.65
N ILE A 85 -4.67 -6.81 -0.35
CA ILE A 85 -4.17 -6.03 0.78
C ILE A 85 -5.31 -5.88 1.78
N SER A 86 -5.13 -6.40 3.00
CA SER A 86 -6.17 -6.42 4.03
C SER A 86 -5.68 -5.73 5.29
N GLU A 87 -6.24 -4.57 5.61
CA GLU A 87 -6.01 -3.93 6.90
C GLU A 87 -6.86 -4.61 7.97
N LEU A 88 -6.22 -5.11 9.03
CA LEU A 88 -6.88 -5.82 10.12
C LEU A 88 -7.31 -4.87 11.23
N LYS A 89 -8.25 -5.32 12.08
CA LYS A 89 -8.73 -4.55 13.25
C LYS A 89 -7.64 -4.25 14.28
N ASP A 90 -6.56 -5.03 14.31
CA ASP A 90 -5.38 -4.78 15.16
C ASP A 90 -4.41 -3.73 14.55
N GLY A 91 -4.77 -3.12 13.42
CA GLY A 91 -3.96 -2.10 12.74
C GLY A 91 -2.79 -2.64 11.92
N SER A 92 -2.62 -3.96 11.85
CA SER A 92 -1.66 -4.59 10.93
C SER A 92 -2.24 -4.78 9.54
N VAL A 93 -1.39 -5.04 8.55
CA VAL A 93 -1.81 -5.29 7.17
C VAL A 93 -1.36 -6.67 6.74
N ASN A 94 -2.26 -7.46 6.17
CA ASN A 94 -1.94 -8.73 5.56
C ASN A 94 -1.93 -8.60 4.04
N VAL A 95 -0.85 -9.05 3.40
CA VAL A 95 -0.71 -9.10 1.94
C VAL A 95 -0.72 -10.54 1.47
N MET A 96 -1.45 -10.82 0.40
CA MET A 96 -1.45 -12.10 -0.30
C MET A 96 -1.36 -11.88 -1.80
N THR A 97 -0.47 -12.61 -2.47
CA THR A 97 -0.27 -12.54 -3.91
C THR A 97 -0.72 -13.83 -4.60
N ARG A 98 -1.13 -13.72 -5.86
CA ARG A 98 -1.58 -14.83 -6.72
C ARG A 98 -1.06 -14.57 -8.13
N SER A 99 -0.50 -15.59 -8.78
CA SER A 99 -0.05 -15.54 -10.18
C SER A 99 0.94 -14.40 -10.49
N CYS A 100 1.85 -14.10 -9.56
CA CYS A 100 2.79 -12.99 -9.67
C CYS A 100 4.18 -13.38 -10.19
N GLU A 101 4.36 -14.63 -10.63
CA GLU A 101 5.58 -15.13 -11.24
C GLU A 101 6.00 -14.36 -12.48
N ASN A 102 5.05 -13.90 -13.30
CA ASN A 102 5.33 -13.12 -14.51
C ASN A 102 5.61 -11.65 -14.19
N TYR A 103 5.20 -11.16 -13.01
CA TYR A 103 5.44 -9.79 -12.56
C TYR A 103 6.78 -9.67 -11.83
N CYS A 104 6.98 -10.51 -10.81
CA CYS A 104 8.14 -10.46 -9.92
C CYS A 104 9.32 -11.34 -10.40
N GLY A 105 9.07 -12.23 -11.36
CA GLY A 105 9.94 -13.36 -11.63
C GLY A 105 9.68 -14.54 -10.68
N VAL A 106 9.88 -15.76 -11.19
CA VAL A 106 9.66 -17.02 -10.45
C VAL A 106 10.44 -17.10 -9.14
N SER A 107 11.58 -16.43 -9.03
CA SER A 107 12.45 -16.43 -7.85
C SER A 107 11.95 -15.57 -6.69
N ALA A 108 10.90 -14.78 -6.91
CA ALA A 108 10.36 -13.82 -5.94
C ALA A 108 8.87 -14.09 -5.61
N VAL A 109 8.30 -15.20 -6.10
CA VAL A 109 6.90 -15.57 -5.85
C VAL A 109 6.65 -15.70 -4.35
N GLY A 110 5.60 -15.03 -3.86
CA GLY A 110 5.21 -15.04 -2.45
C GLY A 110 6.17 -14.27 -1.53
N SER A 111 7.20 -13.57 -2.03
CA SER A 111 8.10 -12.77 -1.20
C SER A 111 7.34 -11.65 -0.45
N MET A 112 6.30 -11.10 -1.08
CA MET A 112 5.40 -10.08 -0.55
C MET A 112 4.36 -10.62 0.44
N ASP A 113 4.12 -11.93 0.50
CA ASP A 113 3.05 -12.49 1.31
C ASP A 113 3.35 -12.36 2.81
N GLY A 114 2.29 -12.10 3.59
CA GLY A 114 2.32 -12.17 5.04
C GLY A 114 1.84 -10.92 5.75
N LYS A 115 2.08 -10.88 7.06
CA LYS A 115 1.57 -9.88 7.98
C LYS A 115 2.61 -8.79 8.25
N TYR A 116 2.30 -7.56 7.85
CA TYR A 116 3.06 -6.35 8.08
C TYR A 116 2.54 -5.63 9.32
N LYS A 117 3.43 -5.20 10.19
CA LYS A 117 3.14 -4.41 11.39
C LYS A 117 3.43 -2.95 11.11
N LYS A 118 2.69 -2.05 11.75
CA LYS A 118 2.95 -0.60 11.62
C LYS A 118 4.41 -0.31 12.03
N LYS A 119 5.10 0.49 11.21
CA LYS A 119 6.49 0.89 11.45
C LYS A 119 6.61 1.85 12.64
#